data_AF-A0A3B9KCK8-F1
#
_entry.id   AF-A0A3B9KCK8-F1
#
_cell.length_a   1.000
_cell.length_b   1.000
_cell.length_c   1.000
_cell.angle_alpha   90.00
_cell.angle_beta   90.00
_cell.angle_gamma   90.00
#
_symmetry.space_group_name_H-M   'P 1'
#
loop_
_entity.id
_entity.type
_entity.pdbx_description
1 polymer ?
#
loop_
_entity_poly.entity_id
_entity_poly.type
_entity_poly.pdbx_seq_one_letter_code
_entity_poly.pdbx_strand_id
1 'polypeptide(L)'
;MLRTQHRSLYRIVHHRTNYVLSQLVHPSQSTLTLGETTLSLEPYTPTDGMSQPLTRADVEQLVQEVGESAKLDLSWQNMRGIDLSEFDLAGARLDRANLTAANLSEANLREASLVGATLCGANLVAVNLSEANLAEADLIGANCIIANFSKADLRKANLSRAMLLMSNLSGATMEKANLSGVYMCRAKMSEAILCEANLSGAIMKDAHMSEIEKALLYNRGVIDLEKVRVIAE
;
A
#
# COMPACT_ATOMS: atom_id res chain seq x y z
N MET A 1 34.17 4.53 -4.69
CA MET A 1 33.24 3.52 -4.16
C MET A 1 32.85 3.76 -2.70
N LEU A 2 33.77 4.04 -1.78
CA LEU A 2 33.46 4.30 -0.35
C LEU A 2 32.61 5.56 -0.06
N ARG A 3 32.67 6.61 -0.88
CA ARG A 3 31.92 7.88 -0.65
C ARG A 3 30.42 7.80 -0.98
N THR A 4 30.00 6.86 -1.82
CA THR A 4 28.60 6.70 -2.22
C THR A 4 27.83 5.85 -1.21
N GLN A 5 28.41 4.74 -0.74
CA GLN A 5 27.82 3.91 0.32
C GLN A 5 27.59 4.68 1.61
N HIS A 6 28.51 5.60 1.97
CA HIS A 6 28.40 6.42 3.16
C HIS A 6 27.28 7.46 3.10
N ARG A 7 26.81 7.87 1.90
CA ARG A 7 25.69 8.82 1.75
C ARG A 7 24.33 8.14 1.82
N SER A 8 24.21 6.93 1.28
CA SER A 8 22.98 6.14 1.33
C SER A 8 22.69 5.69 2.76
N LEU A 9 23.68 5.13 3.45
CA LEU A 9 23.60 4.80 4.88
C LEU A 9 23.33 6.03 5.75
N TYR A 10 23.94 7.18 5.44
CA TYR A 10 23.67 8.43 6.16
C TYR A 10 22.22 8.89 5.98
N ARG A 11 21.64 8.83 4.77
CA ARG A 11 20.22 9.17 4.51
C ARG A 11 19.26 8.25 5.27
N ILE A 12 19.54 6.95 5.29
CA ILE A 12 18.72 5.92 5.93
C ILE A 12 18.78 6.02 7.46
N VAL A 13 19.98 6.17 8.02
CA VAL A 13 20.19 6.30 9.47
C VAL A 13 19.61 7.61 9.99
N HIS A 14 19.76 8.74 9.27
CA HIS A 14 19.20 10.04 9.69
C HIS A 14 17.67 10.03 9.78
N HIS A 15 16.99 9.32 8.88
CA HIS A 15 15.52 9.24 8.90
C HIS A 15 15.00 8.34 10.03
N ARG A 16 15.67 7.22 10.33
CA ARG A 16 15.35 6.39 11.51
C ARG A 16 15.66 7.08 12.84
N THR A 17 16.79 7.79 12.94
CA THR A 17 17.12 8.55 14.16
C THR A 17 16.16 9.71 14.38
N ASN A 18 15.83 10.49 13.34
CA ASN A 18 14.90 11.62 13.51
C ASN A 18 13.46 11.19 13.86
N TYR A 19 12.99 10.03 13.37
CA TYR A 19 11.66 9.51 13.73
C TYR A 19 11.59 8.99 15.18
N VAL A 20 12.64 8.32 15.66
CA VAL A 20 12.72 7.90 17.07
C VAL A 20 12.92 9.09 17.99
N LEU A 21 13.70 10.10 17.57
CA LEU A 21 13.92 11.33 18.32
C LEU A 21 12.68 12.24 18.38
N SER A 22 11.85 12.28 17.35
CA SER A 22 10.61 13.08 17.36
C SER A 22 9.50 12.54 18.27
N GLN A 23 9.58 11.25 18.65
CA GLN A 23 8.67 10.62 19.62
C GLN A 23 9.14 10.78 21.08
N LEU A 24 10.41 11.16 21.30
CA LEU A 24 11.04 11.23 22.62
C LEU A 24 11.30 12.66 23.11
N VAL A 25 11.09 13.68 22.27
CA VAL A 25 11.49 15.06 22.56
C VAL A 25 10.32 16.02 22.34
N HIS A 26 9.93 16.77 23.38
CA HIS A 26 9.00 17.88 23.25
C HIS A 26 9.54 18.94 22.27
N PRO A 27 8.69 19.59 21.45
CA PRO A 27 9.11 20.47 20.33
C PRO A 27 9.93 21.72 20.70
N SER A 28 10.33 21.88 21.96
CA SER A 28 11.11 23.00 22.49
C SER A 28 12.55 22.66 22.89
N GLN A 29 13.01 21.41 22.77
CA GLN A 29 14.41 21.04 23.05
C GLN A 29 15.24 20.98 21.76
N SER A 30 16.28 21.83 21.68
CA SER A 30 17.22 21.96 20.56
C SER A 30 18.47 21.10 20.70
N THR A 31 18.59 20.30 21.76
CA THR A 31 19.71 19.39 21.99
C THR A 31 19.27 18.16 22.77
N LEU A 32 19.84 16.98 22.45
CA LEU A 32 19.75 15.79 23.28
C LEU A 32 21.13 15.45 23.81
N THR A 33 21.26 15.25 25.12
CA THR A 33 22.53 14.89 25.75
C THR A 33 22.45 13.47 26.27
N LEU A 34 23.34 12.60 25.79
CA LEU A 34 23.50 11.22 26.25
C LEU A 34 24.94 11.04 26.73
N GLY A 35 25.14 11.05 28.05
CA GLY A 35 26.48 11.07 28.65
C GLY A 35 27.24 12.34 28.30
N GLU A 36 28.48 12.23 27.80
CA GLU A 36 29.31 13.37 27.38
C GLU A 36 29.03 13.84 25.94
N THR A 37 28.12 13.18 25.22
CA THR A 37 27.83 13.52 23.82
C THR A 37 26.59 14.41 23.74
N THR A 38 26.75 15.60 23.16
CA THR A 38 25.65 16.54 22.95
C THR A 38 25.31 16.55 21.46
N LEU A 39 24.14 16.00 21.10
CA LEU A 39 23.62 16.09 19.74
C LEU A 39 22.80 17.37 19.59
N SER A 40 23.18 18.21 18.63
CA SER A 40 22.36 19.37 18.23
C SER A 40 21.13 18.85 17.49
N LEU A 41 19.96 19.01 18.10
CA LEU A 41 18.69 18.77 17.44
C LEU A 41 18.32 20.07 16.74
N GLU A 42 18.62 20.18 15.44
CA GLU A 42 17.99 21.23 14.65
C GLU A 42 16.47 21.05 14.79
N PRO A 43 15.71 22.12 15.14
CA PRO A 43 14.27 22.00 15.28
C PRO A 43 13.71 21.43 13.97
N TYR A 44 13.06 20.28 14.07
CA TYR A 44 12.34 19.69 12.94
C TYR A 44 11.23 20.67 12.56
N THR A 45 11.51 21.52 11.59
CA THR A 45 10.52 22.32 10.90
C THR A 45 9.96 21.43 9.79
N PRO A 46 8.70 20.96 9.87
CA PRO A 46 8.03 20.33 8.74
C PRO A 46 7.71 21.43 7.72
N THR A 47 8.74 22.00 7.12
CA THR A 47 8.65 23.05 6.12
C THR A 47 9.45 22.60 4.91
N ASP A 48 8.71 22.45 3.81
CA ASP A 48 9.11 22.00 2.47
C ASP A 48 9.16 20.49 2.25
N GLY A 49 8.37 20.07 1.26
CA GLY A 49 8.01 18.70 1.00
C GLY A 49 9.18 17.79 0.65
N MET A 50 8.92 16.49 0.84
CA MET A 50 9.53 15.42 0.08
C MET A 50 11.07 15.44 0.10
N SER A 51 11.68 14.78 1.11
CA SER A 51 12.97 14.11 0.90
C SER A 51 12.96 13.49 -0.50
N GLN A 52 14.04 13.64 -1.28
CA GLN A 52 14.15 13.03 -2.61
C GLN A 52 13.61 11.60 -2.58
N PRO A 53 12.75 11.20 -3.54
CA PRO A 53 12.20 9.85 -3.55
C PRO A 53 13.32 8.81 -3.46
N LEU A 54 13.11 7.77 -2.66
CA LEU A 54 14.01 6.62 -2.64
C LEU A 54 14.11 6.06 -4.06
N THR A 55 15.32 5.65 -4.42
CA THR A 55 15.58 4.92 -5.65
C THR A 55 15.51 3.42 -5.40
N ARG A 56 15.34 2.63 -6.46
CA ARG A 56 15.43 1.17 -6.38
C ARG A 56 16.73 0.71 -5.72
N ALA A 57 17.85 1.34 -6.06
CA ALA A 57 19.17 1.02 -5.51
C ALA A 57 19.25 1.26 -3.99
N ASP A 58 18.55 2.28 -3.46
CA ASP A 58 18.47 2.51 -2.02
C ASP A 58 17.73 1.35 -1.33
N VAL A 59 16.63 0.87 -1.92
CA VAL A 59 15.85 -0.27 -1.41
C VAL A 59 16.64 -1.57 -1.51
N GLU A 60 17.35 -1.81 -2.61
CA GLU A 60 18.24 -2.96 -2.78
C GLU A 60 19.33 -3.00 -1.72
N GLN A 61 19.96 -1.86 -1.42
CA GLN A 61 20.96 -1.75 -0.37
C GLN A 61 20.34 -2.05 1.01
N LEU A 62 19.17 -1.49 1.30
CA LEU A 62 18.46 -1.75 2.55
C LEU A 62 18.17 -3.25 2.75
N VAL A 63 17.74 -3.94 1.70
CA VAL A 63 17.50 -5.39 1.74
C VAL A 63 18.79 -6.15 2.04
N GLN A 64 19.92 -5.75 1.44
CA GLN A 64 21.23 -6.36 1.75
C GLN A 64 21.64 -6.15 3.21
N GLU A 65 21.29 -5.01 3.79
CA GLU A 65 21.59 -4.68 5.20
C GLU A 65 20.71 -5.45 6.19
N VAL A 66 19.41 -5.63 5.90
CA VAL A 66 18.47 -6.35 6.79
C VAL A 66 18.42 -7.86 6.54
N GLY A 67 18.92 -8.31 5.39
CA GLY A 67 19.02 -9.71 4.97
C GLY A 67 17.71 -10.34 4.45
N GLU A 68 16.55 -9.88 4.90
CA GLU A 68 15.24 -10.42 4.52
C GLU A 68 14.22 -9.28 4.35
N SER A 69 13.39 -9.33 3.30
CA SER A 69 12.37 -8.31 3.01
C SER A 69 11.34 -8.15 4.13
N ALA A 70 11.02 -9.21 4.88
CA ALA A 70 10.08 -9.13 6.01
C ALA A 70 10.59 -8.27 7.18
N LYS A 71 11.90 -8.00 7.25
CA LYS A 71 12.51 -7.11 8.25
C LYS A 71 12.65 -5.67 7.74
N LEU A 72 12.32 -5.44 6.47
CA LEU A 72 12.45 -4.14 5.83
C LEU A 72 11.32 -3.21 6.30
N ASP A 73 11.72 -2.03 6.78
CA ASP A 73 10.80 -0.97 7.19
C ASP A 73 11.02 0.28 6.34
N LEU A 74 10.08 0.50 5.43
CA LEU A 74 9.95 1.64 4.53
C LEU A 74 8.77 2.53 4.93
N SER A 75 8.27 2.41 6.17
CA SER A 75 7.16 3.24 6.64
C SER A 75 7.52 4.72 6.53
N TRP A 76 6.54 5.53 6.15
CA TRP A 76 6.66 6.99 5.95
C TRP A 76 7.66 7.46 4.88
N GLN A 77 8.28 6.54 4.12
CA GLN A 77 9.26 6.92 3.12
C GLN A 77 8.61 7.59 1.91
N ASN A 78 9.29 8.57 1.32
CA ASN A 78 8.94 9.07 0.01
C ASN A 78 9.46 8.11 -1.06
N MET A 79 8.56 7.41 -1.73
CA MET A 79 8.88 6.47 -2.82
C MET A 79 8.03 6.78 -4.05
N ARG A 80 7.68 8.07 -4.24
CA ARG A 80 6.87 8.52 -5.37
C ARG A 80 7.58 8.18 -6.68
N GLY A 81 6.88 7.48 -7.57
CA GLY A 81 7.39 7.09 -8.88
C GLY A 81 8.52 6.06 -8.85
N ILE A 82 8.77 5.41 -7.71
CA ILE A 82 9.83 4.40 -7.61
C ILE A 82 9.52 3.22 -8.54
N ASP A 83 10.56 2.62 -9.11
CA ASP A 83 10.44 1.37 -9.86
C ASP A 83 10.90 0.18 -9.01
N LEU A 84 9.93 -0.50 -8.42
CA LEU A 84 10.07 -1.75 -7.66
C LEU A 84 9.33 -2.90 -8.36
N SER A 85 9.23 -2.85 -9.69
CA SER A 85 8.74 -3.99 -10.47
C SER A 85 9.52 -5.26 -10.17
N GLU A 86 8.79 -6.38 -10.09
CA GLU A 86 9.29 -7.73 -9.79
C GLU A 86 10.03 -7.86 -8.44
N PHE A 87 9.98 -6.83 -7.59
CA PHE A 87 10.75 -6.80 -6.35
C PHE A 87 10.09 -7.64 -5.26
N ASP A 88 10.89 -8.34 -4.45
CA ASP A 88 10.38 -9.08 -3.29
C ASP A 88 10.32 -8.18 -2.05
N LEU A 89 9.10 -7.85 -1.64
CA LEU A 89 8.75 -7.06 -0.46
C LEU A 89 7.83 -7.87 0.48
N ALA A 90 7.85 -9.21 0.41
CA ALA A 90 7.00 -10.03 1.25
C ALA A 90 7.24 -9.74 2.74
N GLY A 91 6.15 -9.49 3.47
CA GLY A 91 6.16 -9.13 4.89
C GLY A 91 6.75 -7.76 5.23
N ALA A 92 7.18 -6.96 4.24
CA ALA A 92 7.78 -5.66 4.50
C ALA A 92 6.75 -4.68 5.10
N ARG A 93 7.25 -3.69 5.85
CA ARG A 93 6.44 -2.58 6.38
C ARG A 93 6.58 -1.36 5.49
N LEU A 94 5.48 -0.93 4.89
CA LEU A 94 5.34 0.26 4.06
C LEU A 94 4.22 1.17 4.59
N ASP A 95 3.97 1.13 5.91
CA ASP A 95 2.90 1.89 6.54
C ASP A 95 3.07 3.38 6.23
N ARG A 96 2.03 4.00 5.66
CA ARG A 96 2.02 5.42 5.31
C ARG A 96 3.14 5.85 4.36
N ALA A 97 3.76 4.91 3.64
CA ALA A 97 4.71 5.23 2.59
C ALA A 97 4.00 5.96 1.43
N ASN A 98 4.71 6.90 0.80
CA ASN A 98 4.22 7.55 -0.41
C ASN A 98 4.70 6.78 -1.64
N LEU A 99 3.82 5.95 -2.20
CA LEU A 99 3.99 5.14 -3.40
C LEU A 99 3.23 5.73 -4.60
N THR A 100 2.92 7.03 -4.59
CA THR A 100 2.16 7.65 -5.68
C THR A 100 2.87 7.43 -7.00
N ALA A 101 2.15 6.92 -8.01
CA ALA A 101 2.68 6.59 -9.33
C ALA A 101 3.89 5.60 -9.33
N ALA A 102 4.11 4.85 -8.25
CA ALA A 102 5.14 3.81 -8.22
C ALA A 102 4.84 2.68 -9.22
N ASN A 103 5.89 2.09 -9.78
CA ASN A 103 5.80 0.85 -10.53
C ASN A 103 6.10 -0.33 -9.60
N LEU A 104 5.07 -1.12 -9.31
CA LEU A 104 5.09 -2.32 -8.47
C LEU A 104 4.56 -3.53 -9.27
N SER A 105 4.59 -3.47 -10.60
CA SER A 105 4.12 -4.58 -11.44
C SER A 105 4.88 -5.84 -11.12
N GLU A 106 4.16 -6.95 -10.95
CA GLU A 106 4.70 -8.28 -10.64
C GLU A 106 5.52 -8.34 -9.32
N ALA A 107 5.49 -7.28 -8.49
CA ALA A 107 6.16 -7.30 -7.19
C ALA A 107 5.45 -8.27 -6.22
N ASN A 108 6.21 -8.83 -5.29
CA ASN A 108 5.69 -9.67 -4.23
C ASN A 108 5.54 -8.86 -2.94
N LEU A 109 4.31 -8.52 -2.59
CA LEU A 109 3.91 -7.83 -1.36
C LEU A 109 3.04 -8.72 -0.45
N ARG A 110 3.16 -10.06 -0.58
CA ARG A 110 2.44 -11.00 0.27
C ARG A 110 2.70 -10.69 1.74
N GLU A 111 1.65 -10.64 2.55
CA GLU A 111 1.71 -10.35 4.00
C GLU A 111 2.34 -8.99 4.36
N ALA A 112 2.59 -8.10 3.39
CA ALA A 112 3.15 -6.79 3.66
C ALA A 112 2.13 -5.89 4.38
N SER A 113 2.62 -4.96 5.19
CA SER A 113 1.80 -3.92 5.82
C SER A 113 1.92 -2.63 5.02
N LEU A 114 0.80 -2.14 4.49
CA LEU A 114 0.67 -0.90 3.72
C LEU A 114 -0.39 0.02 4.36
N VAL A 115 -0.54 -0.03 5.69
CA VAL A 115 -1.61 0.70 6.38
C VAL A 115 -1.47 2.20 6.13
N GLY A 116 -2.51 2.81 5.56
CA GLY A 116 -2.52 4.23 5.22
C GLY A 116 -1.51 4.65 4.13
N ALA A 117 -0.92 3.71 3.38
CA ALA A 117 0.00 4.04 2.29
C ALA A 117 -0.73 4.76 1.14
N THR A 118 -0.03 5.64 0.43
CA THR A 118 -0.57 6.34 -0.75
C THR A 118 -0.06 5.70 -2.03
N LEU A 119 -0.90 4.95 -2.74
CA LEU A 119 -0.63 4.27 -4.01
C LEU A 119 -1.42 4.89 -5.19
N CYS A 120 -1.83 6.15 -5.09
CA CYS A 120 -2.60 6.83 -6.14
C CYS A 120 -1.91 6.71 -7.52
N GLY A 121 -2.63 6.17 -8.51
CA GLY A 121 -2.13 5.96 -9.86
C GLY A 121 -0.92 5.00 -9.97
N ALA A 122 -0.61 4.21 -8.94
CA ALA A 122 0.46 3.22 -9.00
C ALA A 122 0.16 2.12 -10.02
N ASN A 123 1.21 1.58 -10.64
CA ASN A 123 1.12 0.39 -11.47
C ASN A 123 1.31 -0.86 -10.61
N LEU A 124 0.25 -1.63 -10.42
CA LEU A 124 0.14 -2.83 -9.59
C LEU A 124 -0.28 -4.05 -10.44
N VAL A 125 0.01 -4.03 -11.74
CA VAL A 125 -0.33 -5.14 -12.64
C VAL A 125 0.32 -6.42 -12.15
N ALA A 126 -0.48 -7.48 -11.99
CA ALA A 126 -0.03 -8.79 -11.52
C ALA A 126 0.76 -8.77 -10.19
N VAL A 127 0.60 -7.73 -9.37
CA VAL A 127 1.22 -7.67 -8.03
C VAL A 127 0.62 -8.76 -7.13
N ASN A 128 1.45 -9.36 -6.27
CA ASN A 128 0.96 -10.25 -5.24
C ASN A 128 0.78 -9.52 -3.90
N LEU A 129 -0.45 -9.19 -3.55
CA LEU A 129 -0.87 -8.58 -2.27
C LEU A 129 -1.70 -9.56 -1.41
N SER A 130 -1.56 -10.88 -1.63
CA SER A 130 -2.28 -11.87 -0.83
C SER A 130 -1.96 -11.71 0.65
N GLU A 131 -2.98 -11.71 1.51
CA GLU A 131 -2.85 -11.57 2.96
C GLU A 131 -2.16 -10.26 3.43
N ALA A 132 -1.99 -9.29 2.53
CA ALA A 132 -1.44 -7.98 2.88
C ALA A 132 -2.45 -7.13 3.65
N ASN A 133 -1.96 -6.21 4.49
CA ASN A 133 -2.77 -5.24 5.19
C ASN A 133 -2.70 -3.87 4.50
N LEU A 134 -3.75 -3.52 3.76
CA LEU A 134 -3.95 -2.25 3.07
C LEU A 134 -5.03 -1.40 3.76
N ALA A 135 -5.31 -1.61 5.05
CA ALA A 135 -6.31 -0.82 5.75
C ALA A 135 -6.01 0.68 5.62
N GLU A 136 -7.04 1.47 5.29
CA GLU A 136 -6.94 2.93 5.10
C GLU A 136 -5.99 3.38 3.98
N ALA A 137 -5.48 2.47 3.13
CA ALA A 137 -4.61 2.82 2.01
C ALA A 137 -5.38 3.57 0.89
N ASP A 138 -4.69 4.46 0.19
CA ASP A 138 -5.23 5.22 -0.93
C ASP A 138 -4.73 4.67 -2.27
N LEU A 139 -5.60 3.99 -3.01
CA LEU A 139 -5.34 3.38 -4.32
C LEU A 139 -6.15 4.06 -5.45
N ILE A 140 -6.51 5.35 -5.31
CA ILE A 140 -7.28 6.05 -6.35
C ILE A 140 -6.63 5.89 -7.72
N GLY A 141 -7.39 5.37 -8.68
CA GLY A 141 -6.94 5.23 -10.07
C GLY A 141 -5.76 4.26 -10.27
N ALA A 142 -5.42 3.42 -9.29
CA ALA A 142 -4.34 2.46 -9.43
C ALA A 142 -4.66 1.40 -10.49
N ASN A 143 -3.63 0.93 -11.19
CA ASN A 143 -3.73 -0.14 -12.17
C ASN A 143 -3.44 -1.48 -11.51
N CYS A 144 -4.47 -2.21 -11.09
CA CYS A 144 -4.39 -3.47 -10.38
C CYS A 144 -4.87 -4.66 -11.25
N ILE A 145 -4.68 -4.59 -12.57
CA ILE A 145 -5.10 -5.65 -13.49
C ILE A 145 -4.36 -6.95 -13.13
N ILE A 146 -5.10 -8.06 -12.97
CA ILE A 146 -4.57 -9.38 -12.60
C ILE A 146 -3.88 -9.40 -11.21
N ALA A 147 -4.00 -8.34 -10.42
CA ALA A 147 -3.45 -8.32 -9.06
C ALA A 147 -4.09 -9.39 -8.16
N ASN A 148 -3.32 -9.93 -7.23
CA ASN A 148 -3.79 -10.87 -6.22
C ASN A 148 -3.98 -10.17 -4.87
N PHE A 149 -5.21 -9.90 -4.47
CA PHE A 149 -5.62 -9.39 -3.16
C PHE A 149 -6.27 -10.48 -2.29
N SER A 150 -6.05 -11.77 -2.57
CA SER A 150 -6.75 -12.82 -1.83
C SER A 150 -6.48 -12.71 -0.33
N LYS A 151 -7.55 -12.67 0.48
CA LYS A 151 -7.50 -12.48 1.94
C LYS A 151 -6.83 -11.19 2.42
N ALA A 152 -6.63 -10.20 1.54
CA ALA A 152 -6.09 -8.90 1.95
C ALA A 152 -7.08 -8.13 2.84
N ASP A 153 -6.55 -7.32 3.76
CA ASP A 153 -7.33 -6.35 4.52
C ASP A 153 -7.34 -5.01 3.79
N LEU A 154 -8.48 -4.63 3.23
CA LEU A 154 -8.73 -3.39 2.50
C LEU A 154 -9.76 -2.53 3.26
N ARG A 155 -9.93 -2.71 4.57
CA ARG A 155 -10.90 -1.94 5.36
C ARG A 155 -10.64 -0.45 5.22
N LYS A 156 -11.69 0.30 4.89
CA LYS A 156 -11.65 1.75 4.64
C LYS A 156 -10.65 2.20 3.57
N ALA A 157 -10.09 1.29 2.77
CA ALA A 157 -9.20 1.66 1.68
C ALA A 157 -9.98 2.40 0.59
N ASN A 158 -9.30 3.31 -0.12
CA ASN A 158 -9.89 4.05 -1.24
C ASN A 158 -9.39 3.49 -2.57
N LEU A 159 -10.20 2.67 -3.24
CA LEU A 159 -9.93 2.11 -4.56
C LEU A 159 -10.75 2.79 -5.65
N SER A 160 -11.23 4.02 -5.42
CA SER A 160 -12.10 4.67 -6.40
C SER A 160 -11.40 4.84 -7.74
N ARG A 161 -12.11 4.47 -8.81
CA ARG A 161 -11.61 4.46 -10.20
C ARG A 161 -10.41 3.54 -10.46
N ALA A 162 -10.06 2.64 -9.54
CA ALA A 162 -9.01 1.65 -9.79
C ALA A 162 -9.42 0.63 -10.87
N MET A 163 -8.44 0.03 -11.53
CA MET A 163 -8.64 -1.05 -12.50
C MET A 163 -8.30 -2.39 -11.86
N LEU A 164 -9.30 -3.22 -11.60
CA LEU A 164 -9.23 -4.55 -10.97
C LEU A 164 -9.66 -5.66 -11.95
N LEU A 165 -9.46 -5.45 -13.26
CA LEU A 165 -9.81 -6.43 -14.29
C LEU A 165 -9.08 -7.76 -14.00
N MET A 166 -9.84 -8.85 -13.90
CA MET A 166 -9.32 -10.21 -13.64
C MET A 166 -8.51 -10.33 -12.33
N SER A 167 -8.64 -9.39 -11.38
CA SER A 167 -7.97 -9.50 -10.09
C SER A 167 -8.60 -10.57 -9.20
N ASN A 168 -7.82 -11.11 -8.27
CA ASN A 168 -8.33 -12.02 -7.25
C ASN A 168 -8.57 -11.28 -5.93
N LEU A 169 -9.82 -11.13 -5.51
CA LEU A 169 -10.23 -10.53 -4.23
C LEU A 169 -10.86 -11.59 -3.30
N SER A 170 -10.67 -12.88 -3.56
CA SER A 170 -11.30 -13.93 -2.77
C SER A 170 -10.90 -13.84 -1.30
N GLY A 171 -11.88 -13.83 -0.40
CA GLY A 171 -11.69 -13.66 1.04
C GLY A 171 -11.20 -12.28 1.49
N ALA A 172 -11.07 -11.30 0.59
CA ALA A 172 -10.60 -9.97 0.96
C ALA A 172 -11.64 -9.23 1.83
N THR A 173 -11.17 -8.49 2.84
CA THR A 173 -12.03 -7.67 3.69
C THR A 173 -12.04 -6.24 3.21
N MET A 174 -13.16 -5.77 2.66
CA MET A 174 -13.37 -4.44 2.10
C MET A 174 -14.44 -3.65 2.87
N GLU A 175 -14.58 -3.88 4.18
CA GLU A 175 -15.54 -3.14 5.01
C GLU A 175 -15.26 -1.63 4.90
N LYS A 176 -16.30 -0.84 4.60
CA LYS A 176 -16.23 0.63 4.42
C LYS A 176 -15.25 1.10 3.34
N ALA A 177 -14.77 0.20 2.47
CA ALA A 177 -13.90 0.58 1.37
C ALA A 177 -14.66 1.43 0.33
N ASN A 178 -13.97 2.39 -0.27
CA ASN A 178 -14.51 3.15 -1.39
C ASN A 178 -14.11 2.48 -2.71
N LEU A 179 -15.05 1.80 -3.36
CA LEU A 179 -14.91 1.12 -4.64
C LEU A 179 -15.67 1.87 -5.75
N SER A 180 -15.95 3.17 -5.57
CA SER A 180 -16.74 3.93 -6.55
C SER A 180 -16.02 4.03 -7.90
N GLY A 181 -16.74 3.76 -8.98
CA GLY A 181 -16.22 3.80 -10.35
C GLY A 181 -15.13 2.76 -10.65
N VAL A 182 -14.97 1.72 -9.81
CA VAL A 182 -13.97 0.67 -10.04
C VAL A 182 -14.32 -0.20 -11.25
N TYR A 183 -13.31 -0.64 -11.99
CA TYR A 183 -13.48 -1.55 -13.12
C TYR A 183 -12.98 -2.94 -12.72
N MET A 184 -13.86 -3.87 -12.38
CA MET A 184 -13.50 -5.21 -11.87
C MET A 184 -14.19 -6.35 -12.64
N CYS A 185 -14.34 -6.19 -13.95
CA CYS A 185 -14.85 -7.27 -14.79
C CYS A 185 -14.01 -8.54 -14.60
N ARG A 186 -14.66 -9.71 -14.51
CA ARG A 186 -13.99 -11.00 -14.29
C ARG A 186 -13.15 -11.09 -13.02
N ALA A 187 -13.31 -10.17 -12.06
CA ALA A 187 -12.67 -10.31 -10.77
C ALA A 187 -13.29 -11.49 -9.99
N LYS A 188 -12.46 -12.19 -9.22
CA LYS A 188 -12.89 -13.22 -8.28
C LYS A 188 -13.17 -12.57 -6.93
N MET A 189 -14.36 -12.78 -6.37
CA MET A 189 -14.79 -12.16 -5.11
C MET A 189 -15.47 -13.16 -4.17
N SER A 190 -15.29 -14.47 -4.39
CA SER A 190 -15.78 -15.51 -3.49
C SER A 190 -15.24 -15.25 -2.07
N GLU A 191 -16.12 -15.27 -1.09
CA GLU A 191 -15.89 -14.99 0.34
C GLU A 191 -15.45 -13.54 0.66
N ALA A 192 -15.54 -12.60 -0.28
CA ALA A 192 -15.18 -11.21 -0.03
C ALA A 192 -16.20 -10.49 0.88
N ILE A 193 -15.71 -9.70 1.83
CA ILE A 193 -16.54 -8.98 2.81
C ILE A 193 -16.67 -7.51 2.40
N LEU A 194 -17.88 -7.10 2.00
CA LEU A 194 -18.18 -5.75 1.48
C LEU A 194 -19.14 -4.95 2.38
N CYS A 195 -19.14 -5.21 3.69
CA CYS A 195 -20.01 -4.48 4.64
C CYS A 195 -19.77 -2.97 4.54
N GLU A 196 -20.83 -2.18 4.26
CA GLU A 196 -20.76 -0.71 4.12
C GLU A 196 -19.80 -0.21 3.01
N ALA A 197 -19.37 -1.06 2.08
CA ALA A 197 -18.53 -0.65 0.96
C ALA A 197 -19.31 0.19 -0.06
N ASN A 198 -18.68 1.24 -0.60
CA ASN A 198 -19.28 2.08 -1.64
C ASN A 198 -18.94 1.52 -3.04
N LEU A 199 -19.91 0.92 -3.72
CA LEU A 199 -19.78 0.38 -5.08
C LEU A 199 -20.48 1.25 -6.15
N SER A 200 -20.76 2.53 -5.86
CA SER A 200 -21.41 3.44 -6.80
C SER A 200 -20.64 3.54 -8.12
N GLY A 201 -21.30 3.23 -9.24
CA GLY A 201 -20.69 3.25 -10.57
C GLY A 201 -19.63 2.17 -10.82
N ALA A 202 -19.49 1.18 -9.93
CA ALA A 202 -18.63 0.03 -10.16
C ALA A 202 -19.10 -0.80 -11.37
N ILE A 203 -18.15 -1.32 -12.14
CA ILE A 203 -18.41 -2.17 -13.31
C ILE A 203 -17.89 -3.58 -13.02
N MET A 204 -18.81 -4.53 -12.89
CA MET A 204 -18.54 -5.90 -12.41
C MET A 204 -19.03 -6.98 -13.39
N LYS A 205 -18.93 -6.71 -14.69
CA LYS A 205 -19.38 -7.67 -15.72
C LYS A 205 -18.56 -8.96 -15.62
N ASP A 206 -19.26 -10.09 -15.62
CA ASP A 206 -18.69 -11.43 -15.53
C ASP A 206 -17.85 -11.64 -14.26
N ALA A 207 -18.12 -10.93 -13.15
CA ALA A 207 -17.46 -11.18 -11.86
C ALA A 207 -17.87 -12.53 -11.28
N HIS A 208 -16.94 -13.20 -10.58
CA HIS A 208 -17.14 -14.53 -10.00
C HIS A 208 -17.43 -14.39 -8.50
N MET A 209 -18.61 -14.83 -8.08
CA MET A 209 -19.06 -14.90 -6.68
C MET A 209 -20.23 -15.91 -6.58
N SER A 210 -20.51 -16.41 -5.39
CA SER A 210 -21.66 -17.28 -5.14
C SER A 210 -23.00 -16.53 -5.31
N GLU A 211 -24.07 -17.27 -5.62
CA GLU A 211 -25.42 -16.69 -5.71
C GLU A 211 -25.89 -16.09 -4.37
N ILE A 212 -25.41 -16.62 -3.24
CA ILE A 212 -25.70 -16.07 -1.91
C ILE A 212 -25.04 -14.69 -1.74
N GLU A 213 -23.77 -14.56 -2.11
CA GLU A 213 -23.06 -13.27 -2.03
C GLU A 213 -23.70 -12.23 -2.94
N LYS A 214 -24.03 -12.61 -4.17
CA LYS A 214 -24.76 -11.76 -5.11
C LYS A 214 -26.09 -11.29 -4.54
N ALA A 215 -26.88 -12.19 -3.96
CA ALA A 215 -28.17 -11.85 -3.34
C ALA A 215 -27.98 -10.92 -2.12
N LEU A 216 -26.97 -11.15 -1.29
CA LEU A 216 -26.64 -10.29 -0.15
C LEU A 216 -26.25 -8.88 -0.59
N LEU A 217 -25.41 -8.75 -1.63
CA LEU A 217 -25.01 -7.46 -2.17
C LEU A 217 -26.20 -6.71 -2.77
N TYR A 218 -27.09 -7.41 -3.48
CA TYR A 218 -28.31 -6.81 -4.02
C TYR A 218 -29.26 -6.34 -2.90
N ASN A 219 -29.54 -7.19 -1.91
CA ASN A 219 -30.44 -6.87 -0.80
C ASN A 219 -29.94 -5.71 0.06
N ARG A 220 -28.61 -5.50 0.12
CA ARG A 220 -27.99 -4.36 0.78
C ARG A 220 -27.98 -3.08 -0.06
N GLY A 221 -28.51 -3.11 -1.30
CA GLY A 221 -28.48 -1.99 -2.24
C GLY A 221 -27.06 -1.64 -2.71
N VAL A 222 -26.10 -2.56 -2.55
CA VAL A 222 -24.69 -2.35 -2.87
C VAL A 222 -24.44 -2.49 -4.37
N ILE A 223 -25.21 -3.35 -5.06
CA ILE A 223 -25.10 -3.61 -6.49
C ILE A 223 -26.46 -3.52 -7.20
N ASP A 224 -26.43 -3.17 -8.47
CA ASP A 224 -27.59 -3.17 -9.39
C ASP A 224 -27.53 -4.42 -10.29
N LEU A 225 -28.50 -5.31 -10.17
CA LEU A 225 -28.51 -6.59 -10.90
C LEU A 225 -28.56 -6.43 -12.42
N GLU A 226 -29.09 -5.32 -12.95
CA GLU A 226 -29.09 -5.07 -14.40
C GLU A 226 -27.68 -4.81 -14.95
N LYS A 227 -26.76 -4.39 -14.08
CA LYS A 227 -25.38 -4.02 -14.43
C LYS A 227 -24.36 -5.09 -14.04
N VAL A 228 -24.78 -6.15 -13.35
CA VAL A 228 -23.90 -7.22 -12.87
C VAL A 228 -24.32 -8.56 -13.47
N ARG A 229 -23.53 -9.03 -14.44
CA ARG A 229 -23.58 -10.41 -14.93
C ARG A 229 -22.61 -11.24 -14.09
N VAL A 230 -23.11 -12.12 -13.22
CA VAL A 230 -22.28 -13.03 -12.41
C VAL A 230 -22.07 -14.34 -13.14
N ILE A 231 -20.87 -14.91 -13.06
CA ILE A 231 -20.59 -16.29 -13.46
C ILE A 231 -20.57 -17.12 -12.18
N ALA A 232 -21.45 -18.13 -12.09
CA ALA A 232 -21.44 -19.08 -10.99
C ALA A 232 -20.17 -19.95 -11.06
N GLU A 233 -19.52 -20.16 -9.91
CA GLU A 233 -18.44 -21.15 -9.76
C GLU A 233 -19.00 -22.58 -9.68
#